data_AF-A4NY53-F1
#
_entry.id   AF-A4NY53-F1
#
_cell.length_a   1.000
_cell.length_b   1.000
_cell.length_c   1.000
_cell.angle_alpha   90.00
_cell.angle_beta   90.00
_cell.angle_gamma   90.00
#
_symmetry.space_group_name_H-M   'P 1'
#
loop_
_entity.id
_entity.type
_entity.pdbx_description
1 polymer ?
#
loop_
_entity_poly.entity_id
_entity_poly.type
_entity_poly.pdbx_seq_one_letter_code
_entity_poly.pdbx_strand_id
1 'polypeptide(L)' 'MIKLSTVQLAQILQAKLIGDENVQVEEINTDTRKAYQIAYFLL' A
#
# COMPACT_ATOMS: atom_id res chain seq x y z
N MET A 1 -0.06 -13.59 1.90
CA MET A 1 -0.62 -12.23 1.98
C MET A 1 -1.55 -12.02 0.79
N ILE A 2 -2.64 -11.29 0.96
CA ILE A 2 -3.52 -10.96 -0.16
C ILE A 2 -2.82 -9.87 -0.99
N LYS A 3 -2.68 -10.09 -2.30
CA LYS A 3 -2.16 -9.06 -3.21
C LYS A 3 -3.30 -8.11 -3.56
N LEU A 4 -3.13 -6.83 -3.26
CA LEU A 4 -4.06 -5.76 -3.58
C LEU A 4 -3.35 -4.72 -4.45
N SER A 5 -4.05 -4.13 -5.41
CA SER A 5 -3.56 -2.92 -6.05
C SER A 5 -3.73 -1.70 -5.13
N THR A 6 -2.98 -0.64 -5.41
CA THR A 6 -3.10 0.64 -4.68
C THR A 6 -4.48 1.26 -4.81
N VAL A 7 -5.14 1.06 -5.96
CA VAL A 7 -6.53 1.47 -6.21
C VAL A 7 -7.50 0.69 -5.32
N GLN A 8 -7.36 -0.64 -5.23
CA GLN A 8 -8.20 -1.46 -4.36
C GLN A 8 -8.02 -1.08 -2.89
N LEU A 9 -6.78 -0.83 -2.46
CA LEU A 9 -6.49 -0.42 -1.09
C LEU A 9 -7.10 0.97 -0.78
N ALA A 10 -6.99 1.93 -1.69
CA ALA A 10 -7.60 3.25 -1.52
C ALA A 10 -9.12 3.18 -1.40
N GLN A 11 -9.78 2.32 -2.19
CA GLN A 11 -11.23 2.10 -2.10
C GLN A 11 -11.64 1.51 -0.75
N ILE A 12 -10.93 0.48 -0.26
CA ILE A 12 -11.20 -0.15 1.04
C ILE A 12 -11.05 0.84 2.19
N LEU A 13 -10.00 1.67 2.13
CA LEU A 13 -9.70 2.66 3.17
C LEU A 13 -10.51 3.95 3.02
N GLN A 14 -11.34 4.08 1.97
CA GLN A 14 -12.05 5.32 1.62
C GLN A 14 -11.08 6.52 1.54
N ALA A 15 -9.87 6.26 1.04
CA ALA A 15 -8.78 7.21 0.99
C ALA A 15 -8.60 7.77 -0.42
N LYS A 16 -8.04 8.98 -0.50
CA LYS A 16 -7.57 9.53 -1.77
C LYS A 16 -6.22 8.90 -2.11
N LEU A 17 -6.15 8.21 -3.25
CA LEU A 17 -4.87 7.75 -3.78
C LEU A 17 -4.03 8.95 -4.24
N ILE A 18 -2.76 8.99 -3.85
CA ILE A 18 -1.75 9.95 -4.30
C ILE A 18 -0.60 9.15 -4.91
N GLY A 19 -0.24 9.41 -6.17
CA GLY A 19 0.80 8.66 -6.90
C GLY A 19 0.23 7.66 -7.90
N ASP A 20 0.99 6.61 -8.22
CA ASP A 20 0.68 5.65 -9.28
C ASP A 20 -0.47 4.68 -8.95
N GLU A 21 -1.35 4.49 -9.94
CA GLU A 21 -2.55 3.66 -9.87
C GLU A 21 -2.31 2.17 -10.17
N ASN A 22 -1.16 1.81 -10.76
CA ASN A 22 -0.88 0.46 -11.23
C ASN A 22 0.16 -0.31 -10.40
N VAL A 23 0.38 0.09 -9.15
CA VAL A 23 1.29 -0.61 -8.25
C VAL A 23 0.55 -1.73 -7.52
N GLN A 24 1.19 -2.89 -7.42
CA GLN A 24 0.74 -3.99 -6.58
C GLN A 24 1.39 -3.88 -5.20
N VAL A 25 0.59 -4.00 -4.15
CA VAL A 25 1.07 -3.98 -2.77
C VAL A 25 1.58 -5.38 -2.42
N GLU A 26 2.90 -5.48 -2.22
CA GLU A 26 3.56 -6.76 -1.87
C GLU A 26 3.62 -6.99 -0.37
N GLU A 27 3.78 -5.93 0.42
CA GLU A 27 3.85 -5.97 1.88
C GLU A 27 3.20 -4.72 2.49
N ILE A 28 2.44 -4.86 3.59
CA ILE A 28 1.96 -3.74 4.41
C ILE A 28 2.58 -3.89 5.80
N ASN A 29 3.26 -2.85 6.27
CA ASN A 29 3.95 -2.87 7.56
C ASN A 29 3.82 -1.51 8.29
N THR A 30 3.81 -1.56 9.61
CA THR A 30 3.82 -0.37 10.50
C THR A 30 5.18 -0.13 11.15
N ASP A 31 6.14 -1.06 10.98
CA ASP A 31 7.53 -0.87 11.40
C ASP A 31 8.33 -0.20 10.27
N THR A 32 8.68 1.07 10.45
CA THR A 32 9.49 1.84 9.49
C THR A 32 10.84 1.20 9.21
N ARG A 33 11.40 0.41 10.14
CA ARG A 33 12.67 -0.31 9.95
C ARG A 33 12.57 -1.46 8.96
N LYS A 34 11.34 -1.86 8.60
CA LYS A 34 11.03 -2.92 7.63
C LYS A 34 10.42 -2.37 6.34
N ALA A 35 10.40 -1.05 6.14
CA ALA A 35 9.91 -0.44 4.91
C ALA A 35 10.82 -0.82 3.73
N TYR A 36 10.45 -1.86 3.00
CA TYR A 36 11.08 -2.27 1.75
C TYR A 36 10.66 -1.34 0.60
N GLN A 37 11.40 -1.33 -0.52
CA GLN A 37 11.13 -0.42 -1.66
C GLN A 37 9.73 -0.58 -2.30
N ILE A 38 8.99 -1.66 -1.98
CA ILE A 38 7.60 -1.93 -2.42
C ILE A 38 6.72 -2.28 -1.19
N ALA A 39 7.02 -1.71 -0.02
CA ALA A 39 6.19 -1.86 1.17
C ALA A 39 5.35 -0.60 1.41
N TYR A 40 4.05 -0.78 1.61
CA TYR A 40 3.15 0.30 2.01
C TYR A 40 3.27 0.56 3.51
N PHE A 41 3.43 1.84 3.88
CA PHE A 41 3.51 2.29 5.26
C PHE A 41 2.20 3.01 5.66
N LEU A 42 1.59 2.56 6.75
CA LEU A 42 0.43 3.21 7.37
C LEU A 42 0.93 4.05 8.56
N LEU A 43 0.66 5.35 8.53
CA LEU A 43 1.01 6.33 9.56
C LEU A 43 -0.25 6.80 10.29
#